data_AF-A0A956LK95-F1
#
_entry.id   AF-A0A956LK95-F1
#
_cell.length_a   1.000
_cell.length_b   1.000
_cell.length_c   1.000
_cell.angle_alpha   90.00
_cell.angle_beta   90.00
_cell.angle_gamma   90.00
#
_symmetry.space_group_name_H-M   'P 1'
#
loop_
_entity.id
_entity.type
_entity.pdbx_description
1 polymer ?
#
loop_
_entity_poly.entity_id
_entity_poly.type
_entity_poly.pdbx_seq_one_letter_code
_entity_poly.pdbx_strand_id
1 'polypeptide(L)'
;MRDHESDGARARRWLYGPAIAWFALVGLGLLATALDGDAWGSLDRSRSAVAGSSACRSCHPAAYESWRRTYHRTMTQRAGPPEVVLAPFAGESIDYLGFRATLTGGAAAPRIVITPAGGGPPTLEADVVMTVGSHRYQQYLARLDRGGGPEEVWRLPVAWHIGERRWIHLNAAFLEPEGAHGDASEYLRHL
;
A
#
# COMPACT_ATOMS: atom_id res chain seq x y z
N MET A 1 -9.57 -81.58 -19.87
CA MET A 1 -8.37 -80.71 -20.02
C MET A 1 -8.77 -79.38 -20.63
N ARG A 2 -9.63 -78.60 -19.93
CA ARG A 2 -10.03 -77.21 -20.24
C ARG A 2 -10.68 -76.69 -18.97
N ASP A 3 -9.89 -76.22 -18.01
CA ASP A 3 -10.40 -75.48 -16.83
C ASP A 3 -9.31 -74.65 -16.14
N HIS A 4 -8.05 -75.11 -16.15
CA HIS A 4 -6.94 -74.37 -15.53
C HIS A 4 -6.58 -73.03 -16.19
N GLU A 5 -6.92 -72.82 -17.46
CA GLU A 5 -6.60 -71.59 -18.19
C GLU A 5 -7.50 -70.41 -17.78
N SER A 6 -8.72 -70.70 -17.32
CA SER A 6 -9.72 -69.68 -16.96
C SER A 6 -9.50 -69.07 -15.57
N ASP A 7 -8.82 -69.79 -14.68
CA ASP A 7 -8.59 -69.40 -13.28
C ASP A 7 -7.37 -68.47 -13.14
N GLY A 8 -6.28 -68.75 -13.89
CA GLY A 8 -5.11 -67.87 -13.94
C GLY A 8 -5.41 -66.49 -14.57
N ALA A 9 -6.34 -66.45 -15.53
CA ALA A 9 -6.82 -65.22 -16.14
C ALA A 9 -7.66 -64.36 -15.18
N ARG A 10 -8.40 -64.98 -14.25
CA ARG A 10 -9.14 -64.28 -13.18
C ARG A 10 -8.18 -63.78 -12.09
N ALA A 11 -7.24 -64.60 -11.63
CA ALA A 11 -6.26 -64.21 -10.61
C ALA A 11 -5.36 -63.03 -11.05
N ARG A 12 -4.91 -62.98 -12.32
CA ARG A 12 -4.14 -61.85 -12.87
C ARG A 12 -4.94 -60.54 -12.93
N ARG A 13 -6.25 -60.59 -13.16
CA ARG A 13 -7.11 -59.39 -13.19
C ARG A 13 -7.28 -58.76 -11.80
N TRP A 14 -7.26 -59.57 -10.74
CA TRP A 14 -7.35 -59.07 -9.36
C TRP A 14 -6.00 -58.56 -8.82
N LEU A 15 -4.87 -59.12 -9.24
CA LEU A 15 -3.55 -58.67 -8.79
C LEU A 15 -3.08 -57.38 -9.47
N TYR A 16 -3.32 -57.25 -10.79
CA TYR A 16 -2.82 -56.11 -11.58
C TYR A 16 -3.91 -55.12 -11.98
N GLY A 17 -5.20 -55.48 -11.90
CA GLY A 17 -6.32 -54.59 -12.22
C GLY A 17 -6.33 -53.31 -11.37
N PRO A 18 -6.13 -53.37 -10.05
CA PRO A 18 -6.02 -52.17 -9.21
C PRO A 18 -4.81 -51.30 -9.59
N ALA A 19 -3.66 -51.91 -9.88
CA ALA A 19 -2.46 -51.17 -10.28
C ALA A 19 -2.64 -50.48 -11.64
N ILE A 20 -3.22 -51.18 -12.62
CA ILE A 20 -3.53 -50.61 -13.94
C ILE A 20 -4.54 -49.46 -13.81
N ALA A 21 -5.56 -49.61 -12.96
CA ALA A 21 -6.52 -48.54 -12.67
C ALA A 21 -5.85 -47.31 -12.04
N TRP A 22 -4.93 -47.50 -11.09
CA TRP A 22 -4.16 -46.40 -10.51
C TRP A 22 -3.23 -45.72 -11.51
N PHE A 23 -2.52 -46.47 -12.35
CA PHE A 23 -1.68 -45.89 -13.40
C PHE A 23 -2.52 -45.12 -14.44
N ALA A 24 -3.70 -45.64 -14.80
CA ALA A 24 -4.62 -44.94 -15.67
C ALA A 24 -5.11 -43.63 -15.04
N LEU A 25 -5.48 -43.62 -13.75
CA LEU A 25 -5.89 -42.40 -13.04
C LEU A 25 -4.77 -41.37 -12.94
N VAL A 26 -3.55 -41.80 -12.60
CA VAL A 26 -2.38 -40.92 -12.56
C VAL A 26 -2.07 -40.37 -13.94
N GLY A 27 -2.07 -41.22 -14.98
CA GLY A 27 -1.85 -40.82 -16.35
C GLY A 27 -2.89 -39.81 -16.84
N LEU A 28 -4.16 -40.02 -16.49
CA LEU A 28 -5.25 -39.10 -16.80
C LEU A 28 -5.08 -37.77 -16.07
N GLY A 29 -4.68 -37.79 -14.79
CA GLY A 29 -4.41 -36.58 -14.00
C GLY A 29 -3.24 -35.79 -14.57
N LEU A 30 -2.13 -36.46 -14.91
CA LEU A 30 -0.96 -35.82 -15.54
C LEU A 30 -1.30 -35.23 -16.90
N LEU A 31 -2.06 -35.96 -17.73
CA LEU A 31 -2.51 -35.45 -19.02
C LEU A 31 -3.44 -34.26 -18.86
N ALA A 32 -4.39 -34.31 -17.90
CA ALA A 32 -5.28 -33.20 -17.60
C ALA A 32 -4.49 -31.96 -17.14
N THR A 33 -3.52 -32.11 -16.23
CA THR A 33 -2.64 -31.01 -15.82
C THR A 33 -1.80 -30.50 -16.97
N ALA A 34 -1.21 -31.38 -17.81
CA ALA A 34 -0.38 -30.97 -18.95
C ALA A 34 -1.17 -30.18 -20.02
N LEU A 35 -2.47 -30.45 -20.14
CA LEU A 35 -3.38 -29.77 -21.06
C LEU A 35 -4.07 -28.55 -20.42
N ASP A 36 -3.88 -28.30 -19.12
CA ASP A 36 -4.46 -27.16 -18.42
C ASP A 36 -3.70 -25.87 -18.77
N GLY A 37 -4.27 -25.10 -19.68
CA GLY A 37 -3.72 -23.82 -20.13
C GLY A 37 -3.60 -22.78 -19.02
N ASP A 38 -4.39 -22.87 -17.94
CA ASP A 38 -4.30 -21.96 -16.80
C ASP A 38 -3.14 -22.35 -15.88
N ALA A 39 -2.85 -23.66 -15.73
CA ALA A 39 -1.73 -24.16 -14.93
C ALA A 39 -0.36 -23.80 -15.51
N TRP A 40 -0.25 -23.72 -16.85
CA TRP A 40 0.99 -23.37 -17.56
C TRP A 40 0.98 -21.97 -18.18
N GLY A 41 -0.13 -21.26 -18.06
CA GLY A 41 -0.29 -19.90 -18.53
C GLY A 41 0.55 -18.91 -17.71
N SER A 42 0.70 -17.70 -18.23
CA SER A 42 1.30 -16.62 -17.44
C SER A 42 0.42 -16.31 -16.24
N LEU A 43 0.98 -16.36 -15.03
CA LEU A 43 0.29 -15.99 -13.81
C LEU A 43 -0.07 -14.50 -13.82
N ASP A 44 -1.34 -14.18 -14.06
CA ASP A 44 -1.88 -12.84 -13.85
C ASP A 44 -2.14 -12.61 -12.35
N ARG A 45 -1.22 -11.89 -11.71
CA ARG A 45 -1.33 -11.52 -10.29
C ARG A 45 -2.06 -10.20 -10.06
N SER A 46 -2.53 -9.52 -11.10
CA SER A 46 -3.17 -8.19 -10.97
C SER A 46 -4.41 -8.21 -10.08
N ARG A 47 -5.11 -9.35 -10.02
CA ARG A 47 -6.31 -9.56 -9.19
C ARG A 47 -6.07 -10.40 -7.94
N SER A 48 -4.84 -10.82 -7.67
CA SER A 48 -4.52 -11.60 -6.48
C SER A 48 -4.55 -10.71 -5.24
N ALA A 49 -5.06 -11.25 -4.13
CA ALA A 49 -4.99 -10.56 -2.85
C ALA A 49 -3.54 -10.35 -2.41
N VAL A 50 -3.23 -9.18 -1.85
CA VAL A 50 -1.91 -8.91 -1.29
C VAL A 50 -1.75 -9.69 0.02
N ALA A 51 -0.78 -10.61 0.10
CA ALA A 51 -0.61 -11.50 1.24
C ALA A 51 -0.17 -10.78 2.54
N GLY A 52 0.36 -9.56 2.42
CA GLY A 52 0.93 -8.82 3.54
C GLY A 52 2.28 -9.36 4.01
N SER A 53 3.07 -8.52 4.68
CA SER A 53 4.43 -8.86 5.09
C SER A 53 4.49 -9.92 6.19
N SER A 54 3.44 -10.09 7.00
CA SER A 54 3.36 -11.10 8.06
C SER A 54 3.41 -12.52 7.53
N ALA A 55 2.83 -12.77 6.34
CA ALA A 55 2.85 -14.07 5.68
C ALA A 55 4.27 -14.53 5.32
N CYS A 56 5.19 -13.60 5.09
CA CYS A 56 6.57 -13.90 4.72
C CYS A 56 7.44 -14.36 5.91
N ARG A 57 6.99 -14.11 7.15
CA ARG A 57 7.82 -14.27 8.36
C ARG A 57 8.23 -15.71 8.64
N SER A 58 7.36 -16.69 8.39
CA SER A 58 7.62 -18.10 8.71
C SER A 58 8.77 -18.68 7.88
N CYS A 59 8.82 -18.36 6.58
CA CYS A 59 9.85 -18.83 5.67
C CYS A 59 11.09 -17.91 5.62
N HIS A 60 10.93 -16.61 5.89
CA HIS A 60 12.00 -15.62 5.80
C HIS A 60 12.18 -14.78 7.09
N PRO A 61 12.47 -15.41 8.25
CA PRO A 61 12.52 -14.70 9.53
C PRO A 61 13.61 -13.63 9.58
N ALA A 62 14.81 -13.91 9.07
CA ALA A 62 15.92 -12.95 9.09
C ALA A 62 15.65 -11.70 8.22
N ALA A 63 15.11 -11.90 7.02
CA ALA A 63 14.76 -10.80 6.13
C ALA A 63 13.60 -9.97 6.70
N TYR A 64 12.58 -10.65 7.26
CA TYR A 64 11.47 -9.99 7.94
C TYR A 64 11.94 -9.12 9.10
N GLU A 65 12.80 -9.65 10.00
CA GLU A 65 13.30 -8.88 11.14
C GLU A 65 14.26 -7.74 10.73
N SER A 66 15.02 -7.92 9.65
CA SER A 66 15.84 -6.84 9.08
C SER A 66 14.94 -5.71 8.57
N TRP A 67 13.96 -6.02 7.72
CA TRP A 67 13.01 -5.05 7.19
C TRP A 67 12.19 -4.38 8.29
N ARG A 68 11.73 -5.15 9.28
CA ARG A 68 10.92 -4.66 10.40
C ARG A 68 11.68 -3.67 11.29
N ARG A 69 13.01 -3.59 11.22
CA ARG A 69 13.77 -2.54 11.94
C ARG A 69 13.95 -1.26 11.12
N THR A 70 13.54 -1.25 9.85
CA THR A 70 13.62 -0.07 8.98
C THR A 70 12.38 0.81 9.07
N TYR A 71 12.52 2.07 8.64
CA TYR A 71 11.40 3.01 8.49
C TYR A 71 10.45 2.65 7.35
N HIS A 72 10.82 1.74 6.43
CA HIS A 72 9.94 1.32 5.34
C HIS A 72 8.66 0.65 5.85
N ARG A 73 8.71 -0.08 6.97
CA ARG A 73 7.52 -0.74 7.52
C ARG A 73 6.44 0.25 7.97
N THR A 74 6.85 1.46 8.35
CA THR A 74 6.00 2.52 8.91
C THR A 74 5.93 3.71 7.96
N MET A 75 6.33 3.53 6.69
CA MET A 75 6.40 4.63 5.74
C MET A 75 5.01 5.17 5.43
N THR A 76 4.02 4.31 5.19
CA THR A 76 2.65 4.75 4.85
C THR A 76 1.69 4.17 5.87
N GLN A 77 0.93 5.03 6.55
CA GLN A 77 0.04 4.63 7.63
C GLN A 77 -1.24 5.47 7.60
N ARG A 78 -2.40 4.86 7.91
CA ARG A 78 -3.65 5.61 8.10
C ARG A 78 -3.55 6.49 9.34
N ALA A 79 -4.02 7.73 9.26
CA ALA A 79 -4.01 8.69 10.36
C ALA A 79 -5.18 8.44 11.34
N GLY A 80 -5.30 7.21 11.84
CA GLY A 80 -6.34 6.82 12.81
C GLY A 80 -5.83 6.85 14.25
N PRO A 81 -4.83 6.03 14.59
CA PRO A 81 -4.20 6.09 15.90
C PRO A 81 -3.36 7.37 16.06
N PRO A 82 -3.47 8.11 17.17
CA PRO A 82 -2.74 9.37 17.37
C PRO A 82 -1.22 9.21 17.28
N GLU A 83 -0.66 8.06 17.64
CA GLU A 83 0.78 7.78 17.58
C GLU A 83 1.36 7.75 16.16
N VAL A 84 0.50 7.62 15.14
CA VAL A 84 0.91 7.67 13.74
C VAL A 84 1.23 9.12 13.32
N VAL A 85 0.54 10.09 13.90
CA VAL A 85 0.68 11.51 13.58
C VAL A 85 1.71 12.14 14.52
N LEU A 86 2.90 12.39 13.98
CA LEU A 86 4.06 12.83 14.75
C LEU A 86 4.09 14.34 15.02
N ALA A 87 3.31 15.12 14.28
CA ALA A 87 3.19 16.56 14.50
C ALA A 87 2.09 16.88 15.51
N PRO A 88 2.15 18.04 16.20
CA PRO A 88 1.20 18.33 17.27
C PRO A 88 -0.21 18.69 16.77
N PHE A 89 -0.34 19.44 15.67
CA PHE A 89 -1.63 19.98 15.19
C PHE A 89 -2.37 20.80 16.27
N ALA A 90 -1.62 21.59 17.02
CA ALA A 90 -2.07 22.36 18.19
C ALA A 90 -2.50 23.80 17.87
N GLY A 91 -2.64 24.14 16.59
CA GLY A 91 -2.97 25.49 16.11
C GLY A 91 -1.77 26.25 15.52
N GLU A 92 -0.66 25.56 15.26
CA GLU A 92 0.50 26.19 14.63
C GLU A 92 0.19 26.63 13.21
N SER A 93 0.92 27.64 12.74
CA SER A 93 0.82 28.11 11.37
C SER A 93 2.18 28.32 10.72
N ILE A 94 2.22 28.22 9.39
CA ILE A 94 3.36 28.61 8.57
C ILE A 94 2.90 29.51 7.44
N ASP A 95 3.70 30.54 7.15
CA ASP A 95 3.49 31.42 6.02
C ASP A 95 4.50 31.09 4.92
N TYR A 96 4.03 30.93 3.69
CA TYR A 96 4.86 30.63 2.53
C TYR A 96 4.19 31.11 1.23
N LEU A 97 4.95 31.74 0.33
CA LEU A 97 4.48 32.27 -0.96
C LEU A 97 3.13 33.02 -0.91
N GLY A 98 2.88 33.80 0.14
CA GLY A 98 1.66 34.60 0.25
C GLY A 98 0.43 33.84 0.76
N PHE A 99 0.61 32.63 1.31
CA PHE A 99 -0.44 31.85 1.96
C PHE A 99 -0.03 31.46 3.38
N ARG A 100 -1.04 31.27 4.22
CA ARG A 100 -0.91 30.75 5.58
C ARG A 100 -1.54 29.37 5.66
N ALA A 101 -0.76 28.35 6.01
CA ALA A 101 -1.29 27.06 6.43
C ALA A 101 -1.43 27.06 7.96
N THR A 102 -2.59 26.65 8.47
CA THR A 102 -2.91 26.51 9.90
C THR A 102 -3.26 25.06 10.20
N LEU A 103 -2.66 24.51 11.26
CA LEU A 103 -2.67 23.08 11.56
C LEU A 103 -3.30 22.82 12.92
N THR A 104 -4.48 22.18 12.93
CA THR A 104 -5.37 22.10 14.09
C THR A 104 -5.92 20.69 14.29
N GLY A 105 -6.68 20.50 15.38
CA GLY A 105 -7.43 19.27 15.67
C GLY A 105 -6.64 18.19 16.42
N GLY A 106 -5.35 18.40 16.62
CA GLY A 106 -4.47 17.46 17.31
C GLY A 106 -4.19 16.19 16.50
N ALA A 107 -3.32 15.32 17.04
CA ALA A 107 -2.96 14.05 16.40
C ALA A 107 -4.15 13.09 16.19
N ALA A 108 -5.24 13.25 16.95
CA ALA A 108 -6.43 12.40 16.85
C ALA A 108 -7.37 12.79 15.69
N ALA A 109 -7.36 14.06 15.27
CA ALA A 109 -8.20 14.56 14.18
C ALA A 109 -7.45 15.69 13.44
N PRO A 110 -6.33 15.38 12.76
CA PRO A 110 -5.46 16.40 12.22
C PRO A 110 -6.12 17.09 11.02
N ARG A 111 -6.15 18.42 11.03
CA ARG A 111 -6.74 19.24 9.97
C ARG A 111 -5.77 20.32 9.52
N ILE A 112 -5.77 20.59 8.22
CA ILE A 112 -4.97 21.64 7.58
C ILE A 112 -5.91 22.59 6.85
N VAL A 113 -5.78 23.88 7.13
CA VAL A 113 -6.51 24.96 6.46
C VAL A 113 -5.51 25.93 5.85
N ILE A 114 -5.66 26.24 4.58
CA ILE A 114 -4.78 27.14 3.83
C ILE A 114 -5.59 28.34 3.38
N THR A 115 -5.13 29.53 3.75
CA THR A 115 -5.77 30.80 3.42
C THR A 115 -4.77 31.77 2.79
N PRO A 116 -5.19 32.63 1.84
CA PRO A 116 -4.36 33.73 1.37
C PRO A 116 -3.90 34.62 2.54
N ALA A 117 -2.63 35.00 2.59
CA ALA A 117 -2.08 35.84 3.66
C ALA A 117 -2.67 37.25 3.68
N GLY A 118 -3.12 37.74 2.51
CA GLY A 118 -3.84 39.02 2.38
C GLY A 118 -5.31 38.98 2.84
N GLY A 119 -5.77 37.83 3.35
CA GLY A 119 -7.18 37.60 3.67
C GLY A 119 -7.99 37.12 2.47
N GLY A 120 -9.07 36.41 2.75
CA GLY A 120 -9.91 35.76 1.73
C GLY A 120 -10.44 34.41 2.19
N PRO A 121 -11.27 33.74 1.38
CA PRO A 121 -11.73 32.39 1.68
C PRO A 121 -10.55 31.40 1.67
N PRO A 122 -10.65 30.26 2.40
CA PRO A 122 -9.68 29.18 2.30
C PRO A 122 -9.53 28.67 0.87
N THR A 123 -8.28 28.49 0.45
CA THR A 123 -7.93 27.85 -0.82
C THR A 123 -7.93 26.33 -0.69
N LEU A 124 -7.69 25.82 0.52
CA LEU A 124 -7.78 24.40 0.83
C LEU A 124 -8.23 24.21 2.29
N GLU A 125 -9.15 23.29 2.50
CA GLU A 125 -9.47 22.73 3.81
C GLU A 125 -9.46 21.21 3.71
N ALA A 126 -8.68 20.55 4.56
CA ALA A 126 -8.46 19.13 4.44
C ALA A 126 -8.27 18.45 5.80
N ASP A 127 -9.03 17.38 6.02
CA ASP A 127 -8.78 16.41 7.09
C ASP A 127 -7.72 15.41 6.64
N VAL A 128 -6.74 15.16 7.50
CA VAL A 128 -5.64 14.23 7.23
C VAL A 128 -6.14 12.80 7.44
N VAL A 129 -6.04 11.98 6.41
CA VAL A 129 -6.49 10.56 6.45
C VAL A 129 -5.32 9.57 6.45
N MET A 130 -4.14 10.01 6.03
CA MET A 130 -2.96 9.16 5.89
C MET A 130 -1.68 9.98 6.07
N THR A 131 -0.65 9.33 6.60
CA THR A 131 0.71 9.88 6.75
C THR A 131 1.69 9.13 5.87
N VAL A 132 2.69 9.84 5.33
CA VAL A 132 3.83 9.27 4.60
C VAL A 132 5.15 9.77 5.19
N GLY A 133 6.00 8.85 5.63
CA GLY A 133 7.31 9.12 6.24
C GLY A 133 7.27 9.02 7.78
N SER A 134 8.37 8.52 8.34
CA SER A 134 8.51 8.26 9.78
C SER A 134 9.93 8.52 10.32
N HIS A 135 10.79 9.20 9.55
CA HIS A 135 12.18 9.46 9.94
C HIS A 135 12.59 10.93 9.85
N ARG A 136 12.70 11.48 8.64
CA ARG A 136 13.13 12.88 8.43
C ARG A 136 11.94 13.83 8.36
N TYR A 137 11.01 13.51 7.46
CA TYR A 137 9.78 14.24 7.23
C TYR A 137 8.60 13.31 7.41
N GLN A 138 7.52 13.81 7.98
CA GLN A 138 6.20 13.21 7.87
C GLN A 138 5.31 14.11 7.04
N GLN A 139 4.75 13.53 5.98
CA GLN A 139 3.87 14.17 5.04
C GLN A 139 2.45 13.70 5.28
N TYR A 140 1.48 14.52 4.91
CA TYR A 140 0.08 14.30 5.22
C TYR A 140 -0.72 14.23 3.93
N LEU A 141 -1.67 13.30 3.88
CA LEU A 141 -2.53 13.08 2.72
C LEU A 141 -3.98 13.23 3.15
N ALA A 142 -4.78 13.78 2.24
CA ALA A 142 -6.22 13.96 2.41
C ALA A 142 -6.98 13.37 1.23
N ARG A 143 -8.26 13.04 1.46
CA ARG A 143 -9.19 12.79 0.35
C ARG A 143 -9.64 14.12 -0.21
N LEU A 144 -9.34 14.37 -1.47
CA LEU A 144 -9.81 15.54 -2.19
C LEU A 144 -10.55 15.03 -3.42
N ASP A 145 -11.77 15.53 -3.65
CA ASP A 145 -12.51 15.16 -4.84
C ASP A 145 -11.93 15.89 -6.05
N ARG A 146 -11.08 15.18 -6.80
CA ARG A 146 -10.50 15.65 -8.06
C ARG A 146 -10.87 14.74 -9.23
N GLY A 147 -11.92 13.93 -9.08
CA GLY A 147 -12.39 13.01 -10.11
C GLY A 147 -11.70 11.64 -10.14
N GLY A 148 -10.78 11.32 -9.22
CA GLY A 148 -10.15 9.99 -9.12
C GLY A 148 -10.90 8.95 -8.29
N GLY A 149 -12.07 9.31 -7.74
CA GLY A 149 -12.95 8.40 -7.00
C GLY A 149 -12.66 8.31 -5.50
N PRO A 150 -13.41 7.47 -4.76
CA PRO A 150 -13.47 7.51 -3.30
C PRO A 150 -12.18 7.07 -2.60
N GLU A 151 -11.29 6.36 -3.29
CA GLU A 151 -10.02 5.89 -2.73
C GLU A 151 -8.84 6.82 -3.00
N GLU A 152 -9.01 7.83 -3.86
CA GLU A 152 -7.97 8.78 -4.19
C GLU A 152 -7.57 9.60 -2.95
N VAL A 153 -6.26 9.77 -2.78
CA VAL A 153 -5.67 10.59 -1.73
C VAL A 153 -4.54 11.42 -2.32
N TRP A 154 -4.48 12.68 -1.92
CA TRP A 154 -3.53 13.65 -2.41
C TRP A 154 -2.62 14.12 -1.29
N ARG A 155 -1.35 14.37 -1.63
CA ARG A 155 -0.35 14.86 -0.70
C ARG A 155 -0.57 16.35 -0.47
N LEU A 156 -0.72 16.73 0.79
CA LEU A 156 -0.86 18.12 1.21
C LEU A 156 0.50 18.84 1.10
N PRO A 157 0.52 20.16 0.87
CA PRO A 157 1.73 20.90 0.50
C PRO A 157 2.66 21.21 1.69
N VAL A 158 2.34 20.71 2.88
CA VAL A 158 3.12 20.92 4.11
C VAL A 158 3.52 19.59 4.74
N ALA A 159 4.68 19.59 5.38
CA ALA A 159 5.23 18.44 6.06
C ALA A 159 5.80 18.83 7.42
N TRP A 160 5.85 17.85 8.32
CA TRP A 160 6.51 17.98 9.60
C TRP A 160 7.96 17.51 9.50
N HIS A 161 8.90 18.39 9.78
CA HIS A 161 10.28 18.00 9.99
C HIS A 161 10.43 17.41 11.39
N ILE A 162 10.73 16.11 11.47
CA ILE A 162 10.73 15.36 12.74
C ILE A 162 11.89 15.81 13.64
N GLY A 163 13.12 15.88 13.08
CA GLY A 163 14.31 16.31 13.85
C GLY A 163 14.25 17.75 14.34
N GLU A 164 13.93 18.69 13.45
CA GLU A 164 13.82 20.12 13.77
C GLU A 164 12.52 20.52 14.47
N ARG A 165 11.56 19.59 14.58
CA ARG A 165 10.24 19.80 15.20
C ARG A 165 9.54 21.06 14.68
N ARG A 166 9.50 21.21 13.35
CA ARG A 166 8.89 22.36 12.69
C ARG A 166 8.15 21.97 11.42
N TRP A 167 7.14 22.76 11.10
CA TRP A 167 6.43 22.70 9.84
C TRP A 167 7.29 23.31 8.71
N ILE A 168 7.23 22.68 7.55
CA ILE A 168 7.85 23.17 6.32
C ILE A 168 6.86 23.04 5.17
N HIS A 169 6.96 23.97 4.22
CA HIS A 169 6.31 23.79 2.92
C HIS A 169 7.13 22.82 2.06
N LEU A 170 6.48 21.98 1.26
CA LEU A 170 7.16 20.98 0.43
C LEU A 170 8.06 21.63 -0.64
N ASN A 171 7.64 22.74 -1.23
CA ASN A 171 8.50 23.51 -2.17
C ASN A 171 9.82 23.98 -1.50
N ALA A 172 9.86 24.15 -0.17
CA ALA A 172 11.09 24.52 0.54
C ALA A 172 11.99 23.31 0.88
N ALA A 173 11.53 22.08 0.64
CA ALA A 173 12.25 20.86 0.92
C ALA A 173 13.07 20.32 -0.27
N PHE A 174 12.79 20.81 -1.49
CA PHE A 174 13.42 20.38 -2.72
C PHE A 174 14.11 21.56 -3.42
N LEU A 175 15.15 21.26 -4.21
CA LEU A 175 15.87 22.26 -4.98
C LEU A 175 15.12 22.53 -6.29
N GLU A 176 14.16 23.45 -6.23
CA GLU A 176 13.35 23.87 -7.38
C GLU A 176 13.20 25.40 -7.39
N PRO A 177 12.95 26.02 -8.55
CA PRO A 177 12.66 27.45 -8.61
C PRO A 177 11.52 27.82 -7.67
N GLU A 178 11.65 28.95 -6.97
CA GLU A 178 10.55 29.49 -6.18
C GLU A 178 9.40 29.92 -7.10
N GLY A 179 8.18 29.54 -6.72
CA GLY A 179 6.97 29.93 -7.42
C GLY A 179 6.61 31.40 -7.19
N ALA A 180 5.66 31.92 -7.98
CA ALA A 180 5.20 33.29 -7.83
C ALA A 180 4.47 33.50 -6.49
N HIS A 181 4.78 34.60 -5.79
CA HIS A 181 4.11 34.95 -4.54
C HIS A 181 2.62 35.26 -4.77
N GLY A 182 1.74 34.65 -3.98
CA GLY A 182 0.29 34.81 -4.08
C GLY A 182 -0.37 33.96 -5.18
N ASP A 183 0.41 33.15 -5.91
CA ASP A 183 -0.14 32.20 -6.88
C ASP A 183 -0.52 30.89 -6.17
N ALA A 184 -1.82 30.62 -6.11
CA ALA A 184 -2.35 29.41 -5.47
C ALA A 184 -1.90 28.12 -6.17
N SER A 185 -1.71 28.15 -7.50
CA SER A 185 -1.31 26.97 -8.25
C SER A 185 0.14 26.58 -7.95
N GLU A 186 1.02 27.57 -7.80
CA GLU A 186 2.42 27.37 -7.39
C GLU A 186 2.54 26.91 -5.94
N TYR A 187 1.73 27.47 -5.04
CA TYR A 187 1.66 27.04 -3.65
C TYR A 187 1.16 25.59 -3.54
N LEU A 188 0.10 25.25 -4.27
CA LEU A 188 -0.55 23.93 -4.25
C LEU A 188 0.06 22.94 -5.25
N ARG A 189 1.20 23.21 -5.87
CA ARG A 189 1.73 22.41 -7.00
C ARG A 189 2.01 20.92 -6.72
N HIS A 190 2.04 20.52 -5.45
CA HIS A 190 2.22 19.13 -5.03
C HIS A 190 0.90 18.40 -4.74
N LEU A 191 -0.22 19.08 -4.96
CA LEU A 191 -1.59 18.53 -4.96
C LEU A 191 -2.03 18.17 -6.36
#